data_AF-A0A940AQ30-F1
#
_entry.id   AF-A0A940AQ30-F1
#
_cell.length_a   1.000
_cell.length_b   1.000
_cell.length_c   1.000
_cell.angle_alpha   90.00
_cell.angle_beta   90.00
_cell.angle_gamma   90.00
#
_symmetry.space_group_name_H-M   'P 1'
#
loop_
_entity.id
_entity.type
_entity.pdbx_description
1 polymer ?
#
loop_
_entity_poly.entity_id
_entity_poly.type
_entity_poly.pdbx_seq_one_letter_code
_entity_poly.pdbx_strand_id
1 'polypeptide(L)' 'DQGPAFDPTAYDDSDRLRRLESFQPGGAGIFLVKTLSSSVAYRRDDGWNAVTAVLELPPGEA' A
#
# COMPACT_ATOMS: atom_id res chain seq x y z
N ASP A 1 -9.47 1.21 -8.04
CA ASP A 1 -10.69 2.05 -7.94
C ASP A 1 -10.69 3.12 -9.03
N GLN A 2 -11.76 3.91 -9.17
CA GLN A 2 -11.85 5.03 -10.14
C GLN A 2 -11.60 6.41 -9.51
N GLY A 3 -11.04 6.45 -8.31
CA GLY A 3 -10.71 7.70 -7.66
C GLY A 3 -9.61 8.47 -8.40
N PRO A 4 -9.18 9.62 -7.85
CA PRO A 4 -7.99 10.32 -8.32
C PRO A 4 -6.79 9.38 -8.44
N ALA A 5 -5.90 9.66 -9.40
CA ALA A 5 -4.67 8.89 -9.54
C ALA A 5 -3.87 8.96 -8.24
N PHE A 6 -3.59 7.80 -7.67
CA PHE A 6 -2.82 7.67 -6.44
C PHE A 6 -1.83 6.53 -6.65
N ASP A 7 -0.57 6.89 -6.90
CA ASP A 7 0.52 5.91 -6.96
C ASP A 7 1.02 5.64 -5.55
N PRO A 8 0.68 4.50 -4.94
CA PRO A 8 1.18 4.17 -3.63
C PRO A 8 2.69 3.97 -3.65
N THR A 9 3.30 3.46 -4.72
CA THR A 9 4.73 3.11 -4.77
C THR A 9 5.64 4.33 -4.75
N ALA A 10 5.18 5.46 -5.29
CA ALA A 10 5.90 6.73 -5.29
C ALA A 10 5.81 7.48 -3.94
N TYR A 11 4.94 7.02 -3.03
CA TYR A 11 4.70 7.68 -1.76
C TYR A 11 5.72 7.23 -0.70
N ASP A 12 6.49 8.17 -0.14
CA ASP A 12 7.39 7.91 0.98
C ASP A 12 6.61 7.83 2.30
N ASP A 13 6.64 6.67 2.94
CA ASP A 13 5.95 6.41 4.20
C ASP A 13 6.88 6.43 5.42
N SER A 14 8.19 6.69 5.23
CA SER A 14 9.19 6.68 6.31
C SER A 14 8.91 7.73 7.39
N ASP A 15 8.29 8.86 7.03
CA ASP A 15 7.88 9.89 7.97
C ASP A 15 6.54 9.59 8.66
N ARG A 16 5.71 8.71 8.07
CA ARG A 16 4.34 8.46 8.56
C ARG A 16 4.31 7.70 9.88
N LEU A 17 5.25 6.80 10.11
CA LEU A 17 5.31 6.02 11.35
C LEU A 17 5.60 6.86 12.61
N ARG A 18 6.19 8.06 12.45
CA ARG A 18 6.61 8.87 13.60
C ARG A 18 5.45 9.33 14.48
N ARG A 19 4.19 9.30 13.99
CA ARG A 19 3.03 9.79 14.74
C ARG A 19 1.71 9.12 14.38
N LEU A 20 1.63 7.78 14.43
CA LEU A 20 0.40 7.00 14.18
C LEU A 20 -0.84 7.58 14.91
N GLU A 21 -0.66 8.07 16.14
CA GLU A 21 -1.70 8.66 16.98
C GLU A 21 -2.30 9.98 16.43
N SER A 22 -1.56 10.69 15.57
CA SER A 22 -2.00 11.94 14.96
C SER A 22 -2.53 11.78 13.53
N PHE A 23 -2.64 10.55 13.03
CA PHE A 23 -3.09 10.32 11.66
C PHE A 23 -4.55 10.73 11.51
N GLN A 24 -4.81 11.50 10.45
CA GLN A 24 -6.17 11.61 9.95
C GLN A 24 -6.63 10.22 9.50
N PRO A 25 -7.87 9.82 9.79
CA PRO A 25 -8.44 8.59 9.27
C PRO A 25 -8.27 8.49 7.75
N GLY A 26 -7.64 7.41 7.29
CA GLY A 26 -7.26 7.21 5.89
C GLY A 26 -5.75 7.34 5.65
N GLY A 27 -5.21 6.52 4.75
CA GLY A 27 -3.80 6.62 4.31
C GLY A 27 -2.78 5.77 5.07
N ALA A 28 -3.11 5.17 6.22
CA ALA A 28 -2.21 4.23 6.90
C ALA A 28 -2.27 2.79 6.35
N GLY A 29 -3.41 2.40 5.75
CA GLY A 29 -3.59 1.03 5.24
C GLY A 29 -2.61 0.67 4.12
N ILE A 30 -2.25 1.62 3.27
CA ILE A 30 -1.30 1.37 2.18
C ILE A 30 0.12 1.14 2.70
N PHE A 31 0.51 1.84 3.77
CA PHE A 31 1.78 1.61 4.45
C PHE A 31 1.83 0.19 5.02
N LEU A 32 0.75 -0.27 5.66
CA LEU A 32 0.66 -1.65 6.15
C LEU A 32 0.81 -2.66 5.01
N VAL A 33 0.10 -2.46 3.89
CA VAL A 33 0.19 -3.33 2.71
C VAL A 33 1.63 -3.40 2.19
N LYS A 34 2.31 -2.27 2.01
CA LYS A 34 3.71 -2.24 1.59
C LYS A 34 4.65 -2.95 2.55
N THR A 35 4.40 -2.82 3.86
CA THR A 35 5.25 -3.42 4.90
C THR A 35 5.13 -4.93 4.91
N LEU A 36 3.93 -5.47 4.71
CA LEU A 36 3.68 -6.91 4.75
C LEU A 36 3.95 -7.61 3.41
N SER A 37 3.93 -6.86 2.31
CA SER A 37 4.12 -7.42 0.96
C SER A 37 5.58 -7.48 0.56
N SER A 38 5.98 -8.55 -0.14
CA SER A 38 7.31 -8.64 -0.75
C SER A 38 7.44 -7.72 -1.97
N SER A 39 6.33 -7.41 -2.64
CA SER A 39 6.28 -6.39 -3.68
C SER A 39 4.92 -5.71 -3.77
N VAL A 40 4.93 -4.45 -4.21
CA VAL A 40 3.75 -3.68 -4.57
C VAL A 40 3.98 -3.02 -5.92
N ALA A 41 3.01 -3.14 -6.83
CA ALA A 41 3.01 -2.50 -8.13
C ALA A 41 1.73 -1.69 -8.32
N TYR A 42 1.85 -0.59 -9.06
CA TYR A 42 0.73 0.27 -9.41
C TYR A 42 0.69 0.50 -10.92
N ARG A 43 -0.53 0.57 -11.45
CA ARG A 43 -0.80 1.06 -12.81
C ARG A 43 -2.12 1.83 -12.85
N ARG A 44 -2.23 2.72 -13.83
CA ARG A 44 -3.44 3.46 -14.16
C ARG A 44 -3.92 3.01 -15.53
N ASP A 45 -5.03 2.28 -15.57
CA ASP A 45 -5.62 1.77 -16.82
C ASP A 45 -7.03 2.34 -16.99
N ASP A 46 -7.29 3.05 -18.09
CA ASP A 46 -8.62 3.58 -18.43
C ASP A 46 -9.34 4.30 -17.27
N GLY A 47 -8.59 5.10 -16.51
CA GLY A 47 -9.12 5.83 -15.36
C GLY A 47 -9.24 5.02 -14.06
N TRP A 48 -8.79 3.76 -14.04
CA TRP A 48 -8.75 2.92 -12.85
C TRP A 48 -7.35 2.86 -12.23
N ASN A 49 -7.27 3.15 -10.93
CA ASN A 49 -6.18 2.73 -10.07
C ASN A 49 -6.20 1.20 -9.93
N ALA A 50 -5.12 0.54 -10.33
CA ALA A 50 -4.92 -0.89 -10.10
C ALA A 50 -3.64 -1.08 -9.27
N VAL A 51 -3.79 -1.72 -8.11
CA VAL A 51 -2.69 -2.04 -7.20
C VAL A 51 -2.58 -3.55 -7.12
N THR A 52 -1.37 -4.07 -7.27
CA THR A 52 -1.04 -5.48 -7.07
C THR A 52 -0.05 -5.57 -5.92
N ALA A 53 -0.33 -6.45 -4.96
CA ALA A 53 0.54 -6.74 -3.84
C ALA A 53 0.82 -8.25 -3.81
N VAL A 54 2.08 -8.62 -3.64
CA VAL A 54 2.50 -10.02 -3.47
C VAL A 54 2.84 -10.24 -2.00
N LEU A 55 2.13 -11.17 -1.36
CA LEU A 55 2.39 -11.58 0.01
C LEU A 55 3.06 -12.94 -0.02
N GLU A 56 4.21 -13.07 0.63
CA GLU A 56 4.82 -14.37 0.87
C GLU A 56 4.25 -14.94 2.16
N LEU A 57 3.45 -15.98 2.01
CA LEU A 57 2.99 -16.73 3.18
C LEU A 57 4.13 -17.63 3.65
N PRO A 58 4.35 -17.75 4.96
CA PRO A 58 5.27 -18.76 5.47
C PRO A 58 4.82 -20.14 4.96
N PRO A 59 5.77 -21.08 4.74
CA PRO A 59 5.42 -22.45 4.44
C PRO A 59 4.42 -22.94 5.48
N GLY A 60 3.28 -23.48 5.05
CA GLY A 60 2.30 -24.03 5.98
C GLY A 60 2.97 -25.12 6.82
N GLU A 61 2.81 -25.07 8.14
CA GLU A 61 3.13 -26.21 8.99
C GLU A 61 2.33 -27.41 8.47
N ALA A 62 3.05 -28.42 7.99
CA ALA A 62 2.49 -29.67 7.48
C ALA A 62 2.09 -30.60 8.63
#